data_AF-A0A8T2QCX3-F1
#
_entry.id   AF-A0A8T2QCX3-F1
#
_cell.length_a   1.000
_cell.length_b   1.000
_cell.length_c   1.000
_cell.angle_alpha   90.00
_cell.angle_beta   90.00
_cell.angle_gamma   90.00
#
_symmetry.space_group_name_H-M   'P 1'
#
loop_
_entity.id
_entity.type
_entity.pdbx_description
1 polymer ?
#
loop_
_entity_poly.entity_id
_entity_poly.type
_entity_poly.pdbx_seq_one_letter_code
_entity_poly.pdbx_strand_id
1 'polypeptide(L)'
;MHDYLTGGFTANTSLAIYSRNKGLLLHIHRAMHAVINRQRNHGMHFRVLAKALRMSGGDHIHAGTVVGKLEGEREVTLGFVDLLRDDYIEKDRKRGIYFTQDWVSMLSRSFQKF
;
A
#
# COMPACT_ATOMS: atom_id res chain seq x y z
N MET A 1 -0.39 13.55 -7.97
CA MET A 1 0.29 12.61 -7.05
C MET A 1 0.25 13.15 -5.63
N HIS A 2 0.39 12.32 -4.60
CA HIS A 2 0.41 12.76 -3.21
C HIS A 2 1.24 11.85 -2.31
N ASP A 3 1.91 12.43 -1.31
CA ASP A 3 2.71 11.72 -0.33
C ASP A 3 1.86 11.47 0.93
N TYR A 4 1.14 10.35 0.97
CA TYR A 4 0.05 10.17 1.93
C TYR A 4 0.50 10.07 3.41
N LEU A 5 1.74 9.68 3.68
CA LEU A 5 2.25 9.58 5.05
C LEU A 5 2.73 10.92 5.59
N THR A 6 3.42 11.71 4.76
CA THR A 6 3.94 13.02 5.15
C THR A 6 2.84 14.08 5.11
N GLY A 7 1.88 13.98 4.18
CA GLY A 7 0.67 14.79 4.17
C GLY A 7 -0.41 14.32 5.17
N GLY A 8 -0.36 13.05 5.56
CA GLY A 8 -1.27 12.44 6.53
C GLY A 8 -2.57 11.89 5.92
N PHE A 9 -3.14 10.89 6.59
CA PHE A 9 -4.35 10.19 6.12
C PHE A 9 -5.58 11.09 5.95
N THR A 10 -5.71 12.13 6.79
CA THR A 10 -6.81 13.09 6.68
C THR A 10 -6.75 13.81 5.32
N ALA A 11 -5.59 14.38 4.97
CA ALA A 11 -5.41 15.07 3.70
C ALA A 11 -5.52 14.11 2.51
N ASN A 12 -4.96 12.91 2.62
CA ASN A 12 -5.05 11.92 1.56
C ASN A 12 -6.50 11.53 1.25
N THR A 13 -7.32 11.29 2.28
CA THR A 13 -8.72 10.91 2.09
C THR A 13 -9.51 12.04 1.43
N SER A 14 -9.31 13.29 1.86
CA SER A 14 -9.91 14.46 1.22
C SER A 14 -9.51 14.56 -0.26
N LEU A 15 -8.23 14.36 -0.56
CA LEU A 15 -7.72 14.42 -1.93
C LEU A 15 -8.21 13.26 -2.80
N ALA A 16 -8.37 12.06 -2.25
CA ALA A 16 -8.92 10.91 -2.97
C ALA A 16 -10.38 11.14 -3.36
N ILE A 17 -11.20 11.68 -2.45
CA ILE A 17 -12.59 12.07 -2.73
C ILE A 17 -12.63 13.16 -3.80
N TYR A 18 -11.80 14.19 -3.68
CA TYR A 18 -11.69 15.24 -4.69
C TYR A 18 -11.32 14.68 -6.07
N SER A 19 -10.29 13.83 -6.12
CA SER A 19 -9.79 13.25 -7.38
C SER A 19 -10.86 12.40 -8.06
N ARG A 20 -11.60 11.61 -7.29
CA ARG A 20 -12.76 10.85 -7.79
C ARG A 20 -13.83 11.76 -8.39
N ASN A 21 -14.18 12.85 -7.71
CA ASN A 21 -15.19 13.81 -8.17
C ASN A 21 -14.75 14.61 -9.41
N LYS A 22 -13.44 14.62 -9.71
CA LYS A 22 -12.85 15.32 -10.85
C LYS A 22 -12.36 14.39 -11.96
N GLY A 23 -12.57 13.07 -11.83
CA GLY A 23 -12.08 12.10 -12.80
C GLY A 23 -10.55 12.06 -12.93
N LEU A 24 -9.83 12.42 -11.88
CA LEU A 24 -8.37 12.44 -11.85
C LEU A 24 -7.83 11.15 -11.24
N LEU A 25 -6.81 10.56 -11.88
CA LEU A 25 -6.04 9.49 -11.26
C LEU A 25 -5.12 10.07 -10.17
N LEU A 26 -5.09 9.41 -9.03
CA LEU A 26 -4.30 9.78 -7.86
C LEU A 26 -3.17 8.77 -7.62
N HIS A 27 -1.99 9.10 -8.14
CA HIS A 27 -0.76 8.40 -7.81
C HIS A 27 -0.30 8.68 -6.37
N ILE A 28 0.02 7.66 -5.60
CA ILE A 28 0.46 7.79 -4.21
C ILE A 28 1.92 7.40 -4.04
N HIS A 29 2.67 8.32 -3.43
CA HIS A 29 4.03 8.09 -2.99
C HIS A 29 4.07 7.76 -1.49
N ARG A 30 4.95 6.83 -1.11
CA ARG A 30 5.07 6.33 0.27
C ARG A 30 6.24 6.96 1.04
N ALA A 31 6.66 8.19 0.72
CA ALA A 31 7.74 8.87 1.43
C ALA A 31 7.58 8.73 2.96
N MET A 32 8.70 8.64 3.69
CA MET A 32 8.75 8.40 5.14
C MET A 32 8.39 6.96 5.61
N HIS A 33 7.89 6.06 4.74
CA HIS A 33 7.47 4.72 5.19
C HIS A 33 8.56 3.93 5.93
N ALA A 34 9.82 4.01 5.47
CA ALA A 34 10.95 3.26 6.01
C ALA A 34 11.34 3.69 7.44
N VAL A 35 10.92 4.88 7.87
CA VAL A 35 11.07 5.32 9.26
C VAL A 35 10.25 4.44 10.20
N ILE A 36 9.12 3.91 9.72
CA ILE A 36 8.14 3.17 10.53
C ILE A 36 8.20 1.66 10.27
N ASN A 37 8.60 1.24 9.06
CA ASN A 37 8.38 -0.14 8.62
C ASN A 37 9.63 -0.98 8.32
N ARG A 38 10.82 -0.44 8.58
CA ARG A 38 12.09 -1.12 8.25
C ARG A 38 12.55 -2.09 9.33
N GLN A 39 12.40 -1.73 10.60
CA GLN A 39 12.86 -2.57 11.70
C GLN A 39 11.89 -3.71 11.97
N ARG A 40 12.41 -4.93 12.14
CA ARG A 40 11.58 -6.12 12.40
C ARG A 40 11.06 -6.20 13.84
N ASN A 41 11.75 -5.55 14.76
CA ASN A 41 11.46 -5.60 16.21
C ASN A 41 10.64 -4.40 16.72
N HIS A 42 10.46 -3.35 15.92
CA HIS A 42 9.68 -2.16 16.31
C HIS A 42 9.10 -1.46 15.08
N GLY A 43 7.87 -0.94 15.22
CA GLY A 43 7.18 -0.18 14.17
C GLY A 43 5.99 -0.92 13.58
N MET A 44 5.65 -0.60 12.33
CA MET A 44 4.50 -1.19 11.62
C MET A 44 4.93 -1.69 10.25
N HIS A 45 4.74 -2.97 9.99
CA HIS A 45 5.09 -3.55 8.69
C HIS A 45 4.30 -2.90 7.54
N PHE A 46 4.93 -2.73 6.36
CA PHE A 46 4.34 -2.04 5.21
C PHE A 46 2.97 -2.56 4.79
N ARG A 47 2.71 -3.87 4.91
CA ARG A 47 1.38 -4.47 4.65
C ARG A 47 0.23 -3.74 5.34
N VAL A 48 0.44 -3.22 6.55
CA VAL A 48 -0.58 -2.47 7.30
C VAL A 48 -0.82 -1.12 6.61
N LEU A 49 0.27 -0.43 6.26
CA LEU A 49 0.25 0.85 5.55
C LEU A 49 -0.35 0.72 4.14
N ALA A 50 -0.13 -0.41 3.46
CA ALA A 50 -0.71 -0.73 2.16
C ALA A 50 -2.23 -0.92 2.24
N LYS A 51 -2.72 -1.69 3.22
CA LYS A 51 -4.16 -1.81 3.50
C LYS A 51 -4.79 -0.47 3.86
N ALA A 52 -4.14 0.29 4.74
CA ALA A 52 -4.59 1.62 5.14
C ALA A 52 -4.71 2.56 3.95
N LEU A 53 -3.75 2.54 3.01
CA LEU A 53 -3.86 3.32 1.79
C LEU A 53 -4.98 2.82 0.87
N ARG A 54 -5.15 1.50 0.70
CA ARG A 54 -6.25 0.96 -0.12
C ARG A 54 -7.60 1.50 0.38
N MET A 55 -7.75 1.62 1.70
CA MET A 55 -8.90 2.21 2.36
C MET A 55 -9.00 3.74 2.22
N SER A 56 -7.91 4.49 2.47
CA SER A 56 -7.94 5.96 2.40
C SER A 56 -8.04 6.51 0.98
N GLY A 57 -7.69 5.71 -0.02
CA GLY A 57 -7.84 6.02 -1.44
C GLY A 57 -6.55 6.45 -2.14
N GLY A 58 -6.52 6.16 -3.43
CA GLY A 58 -5.38 6.28 -4.35
C GLY A 58 -5.56 5.25 -5.46
N ASP A 59 -4.98 5.47 -6.63
CA ASP A 59 -5.07 4.52 -7.75
C ASP A 59 -3.81 3.68 -7.87
N HIS A 60 -2.65 4.32 -7.68
CA HIS A 60 -1.33 3.71 -7.77
C HIS A 60 -0.55 3.88 -6.47
N ILE A 61 0.29 2.90 -6.09
CA ILE A 61 1.23 3.01 -4.97
C ILE A 61 2.56 2.33 -5.30
N HIS A 62 3.67 2.84 -4.78
CA HIS A 62 4.93 2.11 -4.80
C HIS A 62 4.91 0.91 -3.85
N ALA A 63 5.13 -0.27 -4.43
CA ALA A 63 5.32 -1.52 -3.71
C ALA A 63 6.80 -1.83 -3.40
N GLY A 64 7.75 -1.19 -4.09
CA GLY A 64 9.15 -1.57 -4.07
C GLY A 64 9.48 -2.50 -5.25
N THR A 65 10.77 -2.74 -5.45
CA THR A 65 11.27 -3.38 -6.68
C THR A 65 11.88 -4.75 -6.46
N VAL A 66 12.12 -5.15 -5.20
CA VAL A 66 12.87 -6.36 -4.78
C VAL A 66 14.35 -6.34 -5.21
N VAL A 67 14.64 -5.95 -6.45
CA VAL A 67 15.98 -5.96 -7.07
C VAL A 67 16.64 -4.58 -7.18
N GLY A 68 15.96 -3.51 -6.73
CA GLY A 68 16.47 -2.15 -6.82
C GLY A 68 17.25 -1.68 -5.59
N LYS A 69 17.51 -0.37 -5.53
CA LYS A 69 18.34 0.25 -4.49
C LYS A 69 17.74 0.26 -3.08
N LEU A 70 16.42 0.11 -2.94
CA LEU A 70 15.72 0.17 -1.65
C LEU A 70 15.31 -1.24 -1.23
N GLU A 71 15.42 -1.50 0.08
CA GLU A 71 15.12 -2.79 0.70
C GLU A 71 13.71 -3.31 0.36
N GLY A 72 13.60 -4.61 0.04
CA GLY A 72 12.33 -5.31 -0.17
C GLY A 72 12.55 -6.81 -0.38
N GLU A 73 12.12 -7.63 0.59
CA GLU A 73 12.16 -9.09 0.46
C GLU A 73 11.04 -9.58 -0.47
N ARG A 74 11.32 -10.59 -1.30
CA ARG A 74 10.46 -11.01 -2.41
C ARG A 74 9.12 -11.54 -1.94
N GLU A 75 9.08 -12.51 -1.03
CA GLU A 75 7.84 -13.17 -0.62
C GLU A 75 6.90 -12.21 0.12
N VAL A 76 7.47 -11.38 1.00
CA VAL A 76 6.74 -10.33 1.68
C VAL A 76 6.20 -9.29 0.69
N THR A 77 6.99 -8.94 -0.33
CA THR A 77 6.56 -7.99 -1.38
C THR A 77 5.40 -8.53 -2.19
N LEU A 78 5.46 -9.81 -2.60
CA LEU A 78 4.34 -10.46 -3.27
C LEU A 78 3.10 -10.49 -2.39
N GLY A 79 3.24 -10.79 -1.10
CA GLY A 79 2.12 -10.79 -0.16
C GLY A 79 1.38 -9.45 -0.09
N PHE A 80 2.08 -8.32 0.08
CA PHE A 80 1.39 -7.03 0.12
C PHE A 80 0.98 -6.50 -1.25
N VAL A 81 1.54 -7.02 -2.35
CA VAL A 81 1.03 -6.80 -3.71
C VAL A 81 -0.35 -7.46 -3.85
N ASP A 82 -0.50 -8.72 -3.43
CA ASP A 82 -1.79 -9.42 -3.46
C ASP A 82 -2.84 -8.66 -2.63
N LEU A 83 -2.46 -8.18 -1.43
CA LEU A 83 -3.33 -7.34 -0.59
C LEU A 83 -3.80 -6.03 -1.24
N LEU A 84 -3.05 -5.50 -2.21
CA LEU A 84 -3.38 -4.26 -2.91
C LEU A 84 -4.23 -4.51 -4.15
N ARG A 85 -4.17 -5.70 -4.76
CA ARG A 85 -4.86 -6.01 -6.01
C ARG A 85 -6.11 -6.85 -5.84
N ASP A 86 -5.99 -7.92 -5.08
CA ASP A 86 -6.95 -9.01 -5.14
C ASP A 86 -8.15 -8.69 -4.25
N ASP A 87 -9.28 -9.32 -4.55
CA ASP A 87 -10.50 -9.12 -3.76
C ASP A 87 -10.49 -10.02 -2.51
N TYR A 88 -9.91 -11.22 -2.63
CA TYR A 88 -9.80 -12.18 -1.55
C TYR A 88 -8.39 -12.73 -1.44
N ILE A 89 -7.75 -12.58 -0.28
CA ILE A 89 -6.39 -13.02 -0.01
C ILE A 89 -6.41 -13.96 1.19
N GLU A 90 -6.05 -15.22 0.99
CA GLU A 90 -5.96 -16.21 2.08
C GLU A 90 -4.77 -15.94 3.02
N LYS A 91 -4.91 -16.42 4.25
CA LYS A 91 -3.80 -16.43 5.22
C LYS A 91 -2.62 -17.26 4.69
N ASP A 92 -1.49 -16.61 4.48
CA ASP A 92 -0.20 -17.22 4.17
C ASP A 92 0.94 -16.59 4.97
N ARG A 93 1.43 -17.33 5.98
CA ARG A 93 2.51 -16.86 6.86
C ARG A 93 3.86 -16.77 6.15
N LYS A 94 4.09 -17.50 5.06
CA LYS A 94 5.35 -17.44 4.29
C LYS A 94 5.49 -16.10 3.58
N ARG A 95 4.38 -15.56 3.07
CA ARG A 95 4.29 -14.20 2.49
C ARG A 95 3.98 -13.10 3.52
N GLY A 96 3.97 -13.45 4.81
CA GLY A 96 3.66 -12.51 5.89
C GLY A 96 2.20 -12.06 5.93
N ILE A 97 1.26 -12.84 5.39
CA ILE A 97 -0.18 -12.64 5.52
C ILE A 97 -0.68 -13.40 6.75
N TYR A 98 -1.00 -12.67 7.81
CA TYR A 98 -1.35 -13.26 9.11
C TYR A 98 -2.84 -13.65 9.20
N PHE A 99 -3.68 -12.95 8.44
CA PHE A 99 -5.12 -13.09 8.42
C PHE A 99 -5.60 -13.07 6.98
N THR A 100 -6.59 -13.92 6.68
CA THR A 100 -7.36 -13.82 5.45
C THR A 100 -7.97 -12.43 5.37
N GLN A 101 -7.91 -11.81 4.19
CA GLN A 101 -8.46 -10.49 3.91
C GLN A 101 -9.45 -10.59 2.75
N ASP A 102 -10.70 -10.26 3.01
CA ASP A 102 -11.74 -10.02 2.01
C ASP A 102 -11.92 -8.52 1.84
N TRP A 103 -11.99 -8.05 0.59
CA TRP A 103 -12.17 -6.65 0.21
C TRP A 103 -13.55 -6.35 -0.34
N VAL A 104 -14.41 -7.35 -0.53
CA VAL A 104 -15.83 -7.21 -0.90
C VAL A 104 -16.05 -6.16 -2.00
N SER A 105 -15.37 -6.34 -3.14
CA SER A 105 -15.40 -5.46 -4.31
C SER A 105 -14.73 -4.08 -4.16
N MET A 106 -13.95 -3.85 -3.10
CA MET A 106 -13.12 -2.65 -3.02
C MET A 106 -12.08 -2.66 -4.15
N LEU A 107 -12.05 -1.58 -4.94
CA LEU A 107 -11.18 -1.46 -6.10
C LEU A 107 -9.70 -1.76 -5.79
N SER A 108 -9.07 -2.49 -6.71
CA SER A 108 -7.63 -2.77 -6.70
C SER A 108 -6.80 -1.49 -6.83
N ARG A 109 -5.54 -1.56 -6.40
CA ARG A 109 -4.51 -0.54 -6.63
C ARG A 109 -3.48 -1.10 -7.59
N SER A 110 -3.10 -0.32 -8.60
CA SER A 110 -2.02 -0.71 -9.51
C SER A 110 -0.66 -0.26 -8.96
N PHE A 111 0.43 -0.82 -9.48
CA PHE A 111 1.78 -0.51 -9.01
C PHE A 111 2.54 0.27 -10.05
N GLN A 112 3.26 1.28 -9.58
CA GLN A 112 4.40 1.78 -10.32
C GLN A 112 5.68 1.13 -9.79
N LYS A 113 6.33 0.37 -10.68
CA LYS A 113 7.75 0.07 -10.57
C LYS A 113 8.49 1.40 -10.77
N PHE A 114 9.30 1.81 -9.80
CA PHE A 114 10.33 2.79 -10.07
C PHE A 114 11.54 2.09 -10.67
#